data_AF-A0A166AEQ8-F1
#
_entry.id   AF-A0A166AEQ8-F1
#
_cell.length_a   1.000
_cell.length_b   1.000
_cell.length_c   1.000
_cell.angle_alpha   90.00
_cell.angle_beta   90.00
_cell.angle_gamma   90.00
#
_symmetry.space_group_name_H-M   'P 1'
#
loop_
_entity.id
_entity.type
_entity.pdbx_description
1 polymer ?
#
loop_
_entity_poly.entity_id
_entity_poly.type
_entity_poly.pdbx_seq_one_letter_code
_entity_poly.pdbx_strand_id
1 'polypeptide(L)'
;MPLNPAFAPIFLTLTAFGWLQLHGPAATKGLEDLRPACAALENPYRVVYVSWGGKTVNGMLCVLNTFFATLLAQPDGKDLTAYFLATFGPIFVLVPLLEATRPGRSILLALPNLFGMAAQLLGAGVAIPAYFLLFALGRADTSFGSQEGVERALVSTFVGFGIPSLRIISNQSPSALAVFQIFPLFAMGAGSLWGSLRRASRATGTQRGAYMLAQTGFTLIAALSGYAHYKYFVPRFLDAPMGAELVEFLKPQYSLPFSGSTGGPRAAPDLNEAVLDFIKWDFVCTAAAIVIGSIFTLNNGLDLAAFVLASVVAGPGAGCALLFALRESRIEEWRLAVENAKKE
;
A
#
# COMPACT_ATOMS: atom_id res chain seq x y z
N MET A 1 -20.88 -0.86 -8.41
CA MET A 1 -20.80 -0.36 -9.79
C MET A 1 -19.44 -0.77 -10.31
N PRO A 2 -19.36 -1.49 -11.45
CA PRO A 2 -18.09 -1.94 -11.94
C PRO A 2 -17.27 -0.69 -12.25
N LEU A 3 -15.99 -0.71 -11.90
CA LEU A 3 -15.08 0.31 -12.39
C LEU A 3 -15.21 0.37 -13.91
N ASN A 4 -15.44 1.56 -14.44
CA ASN A 4 -15.60 1.73 -15.88
C ASN A 4 -14.26 1.35 -16.55
N PRO A 5 -14.24 0.38 -17.49
CA PRO A 5 -13.02 -0.01 -18.18
C PRO A 5 -12.37 1.17 -18.95
N ALA A 6 -13.11 2.25 -19.20
CA ALA A 6 -12.59 3.52 -19.70
C ALA A 6 -11.47 4.12 -18.82
N PHE A 7 -11.32 3.69 -17.57
CA PHE A 7 -10.26 4.15 -16.66
C PHE A 7 -8.98 3.30 -16.71
N ALA A 8 -8.98 2.16 -17.38
CA ALA A 8 -7.79 1.34 -17.56
C ALA A 8 -6.58 2.13 -18.10
N PRO A 9 -6.73 3.06 -19.08
CA PRO A 9 -5.61 3.87 -19.55
C PRO A 9 -4.96 4.74 -18.47
N ILE A 10 -5.73 5.22 -17.48
CA ILE A 10 -5.21 6.04 -16.37
C ILE A 10 -4.27 5.18 -15.51
N PHE A 11 -4.72 3.99 -15.10
CA PHE A 11 -3.90 3.10 -14.28
C PHE A 11 -2.71 2.51 -15.02
N LEU A 12 -2.85 2.25 -16.33
CA LEU A 12 -1.72 1.85 -17.18
C LEU A 12 -0.66 2.96 -17.24
N THR A 13 -1.10 4.21 -17.48
CA THR A 13 -0.21 5.39 -17.53
C THR A 13 0.46 5.60 -16.18
N LEU A 14 -0.27 5.46 -15.08
CA LEU A 14 0.28 5.62 -13.73
C LEU A 14 1.26 4.49 -13.38
N THR A 15 1.01 3.25 -13.83
CA THR A 15 1.97 2.14 -13.69
C THR A 15 3.27 2.44 -14.44
N ALA A 16 3.16 2.88 -15.71
CA ALA A 16 4.32 3.23 -16.51
C ALA A 16 5.07 4.44 -15.93
N PHE A 17 4.35 5.44 -15.44
CA PHE A 17 4.93 6.60 -14.77
C PHE A 17 5.66 6.19 -13.50
N GLY A 18 5.04 5.41 -12.61
CA GLY A 18 5.68 4.90 -11.41
C GLY A 18 6.93 4.08 -11.73
N TRP A 19 6.88 3.24 -12.77
CA TRP A 19 8.06 2.50 -13.24
C TRP A 19 9.19 3.44 -13.67
N LEU A 20 8.89 4.48 -14.46
CA LEU A 20 9.89 5.44 -14.92
C LEU A 20 10.50 6.26 -13.78
N GLN A 21 9.70 6.63 -12.77
CA GLN A 21 10.23 7.39 -11.61
C GLN A 21 11.06 6.52 -10.67
N LEU A 22 10.67 5.26 -10.45
CA LEU A 22 11.31 4.37 -9.48
C LEU A 22 12.46 3.55 -10.05
N HIS A 23 12.42 3.22 -11.35
CA HIS A 23 13.39 2.35 -12.03
C HIS A 23 13.97 2.93 -13.32
N GLY A 24 13.51 4.11 -13.75
CA GLY A 24 13.98 4.75 -14.97
C GLY A 24 15.21 5.66 -14.76
N PRO A 25 15.59 6.43 -15.79
CA PRO A 25 16.74 7.34 -15.72
C PRO A 25 16.64 8.44 -14.65
N ALA A 26 15.44 8.70 -14.10
CA ALA A 26 15.28 9.59 -12.95
C ALA A 26 15.71 8.92 -11.62
N ALA A 27 15.72 7.58 -11.58
CA ALA A 27 16.16 6.74 -10.46
C ALA A 27 17.66 6.43 -10.49
N THR A 28 18.42 6.86 -11.51
CA THR A 28 19.88 6.70 -11.61
C THR A 28 20.66 7.53 -10.56
N LYS A 29 20.01 7.88 -9.45
CA LYS A 29 20.58 8.56 -8.30
C LYS A 29 21.40 7.61 -7.40
N GLY A 30 22.18 6.68 -7.97
CA GLY A 30 23.04 5.76 -7.19
C GLY A 30 22.34 4.59 -6.50
N LEU A 31 21.01 4.44 -6.64
CA LEU A 31 20.24 3.30 -6.13
C LEU A 31 20.49 1.99 -6.91
N GLU A 32 20.96 2.10 -8.16
CA GLU A 32 21.15 0.95 -9.06
C GLU A 32 22.19 -0.06 -8.57
N ASP A 33 23.06 0.33 -7.62
CA ASP A 33 24.14 -0.52 -7.15
C ASP A 33 24.27 -0.51 -5.62
N LEU A 34 23.21 -0.92 -4.91
CA LEU A 34 23.32 -1.35 -3.50
C LEU A 34 24.00 -2.73 -3.35
N ARG A 35 24.21 -3.45 -4.46
CA ARG A 35 24.85 -4.77 -4.48
C ARG A 35 26.29 -4.78 -3.96
N PRO A 36 27.16 -3.78 -4.22
CA PRO A 36 28.52 -3.73 -3.68
C PRO A 36 28.48 -3.46 -2.17
N ALA A 37 27.53 -2.67 -1.68
CA ALA A 37 27.31 -2.52 -0.24
C ALA A 37 26.97 -3.87 0.42
N CYS A 38 26.24 -4.74 -0.28
CA CYS A 38 25.96 -6.11 0.17
C CYS A 38 27.10 -7.11 -0.07
N ALA A 39 28.12 -6.75 -0.84
CA ALA A 39 29.36 -7.50 -0.99
C ALA A 39 30.40 -7.13 0.08
N ALA A 40 30.30 -5.93 0.67
CA ALA A 40 31.17 -5.48 1.76
C ALA A 40 30.98 -6.35 3.03
N LEU A 41 32.07 -6.70 3.71
CA LEU A 41 32.02 -7.49 4.95
C LEU A 41 31.49 -6.68 6.14
N GLU A 42 31.61 -5.36 6.09
CA GLU A 42 31.25 -4.44 7.17
C GLU A 42 29.76 -4.09 7.18
N ASN A 43 29.01 -4.43 6.12
CA ASN A 43 27.58 -4.13 6.06
C ASN A 43 26.82 -5.00 7.08
N PRO A 44 26.16 -4.41 8.10
CA PRO A 44 25.46 -5.16 9.14
C PRO A 44 24.23 -5.93 8.61
N TYR A 45 23.78 -5.63 7.40
CA TYR A 45 22.68 -6.31 6.70
C TYR A 45 23.16 -7.46 5.81
N ARG A 46 24.47 -7.70 5.71
CA ARG A 46 25.04 -8.88 5.05
C ARG A 46 24.99 -10.09 5.99
N VAL A 47 23.79 -10.61 6.23
CA VAL A 47 23.57 -11.80 7.05
C VAL A 47 22.90 -12.92 6.25
N VAL A 48 22.98 -14.15 6.76
CA VAL A 48 22.19 -15.26 6.24
C VAL A 48 20.79 -15.16 6.83
N TYR A 49 19.86 -14.58 6.07
CA TYR A 49 18.46 -14.45 6.46
C TYR A 49 17.74 -15.80 6.39
N VAL A 50 18.01 -16.57 5.32
CA VAL A 50 17.42 -17.89 5.10
C VAL A 50 18.49 -18.86 4.60
N SER A 51 18.58 -20.03 5.23
CA SER A 51 19.58 -21.06 4.90
C SER A 51 19.40 -21.62 3.49
N TRP A 52 18.16 -21.74 3.01
CA TRP A 52 17.82 -22.26 1.68
C TRP A 52 18.01 -21.23 0.55
N GLY A 53 18.14 -19.95 0.87
CA GLY A 53 18.09 -18.87 -0.12
C GLY A 53 19.37 -18.62 -0.92
N GLY A 54 20.49 -19.25 -0.52
CA GLY A 54 21.79 -19.10 -1.18
C GLY A 54 22.25 -17.64 -1.31
N LYS A 55 23.07 -17.33 -2.33
CA LYS A 55 23.55 -15.96 -2.57
C LYS A 55 22.47 -15.04 -3.12
N THR A 56 21.53 -15.57 -3.90
CA THR A 56 20.51 -14.77 -4.60
C THR A 56 19.49 -14.18 -3.66
N VAL A 57 18.81 -15.01 -2.85
CA VAL A 57 17.74 -14.52 -1.96
C VAL A 57 18.33 -13.71 -0.81
N ASN A 58 19.44 -14.17 -0.21
CA ASN A 58 20.10 -13.40 0.86
C ASN A 58 20.70 -12.08 0.33
N GLY A 59 21.21 -12.05 -0.90
CA GLY A 59 21.67 -10.81 -1.54
C GLY A 59 20.54 -9.83 -1.79
N MET A 60 19.39 -10.30 -2.30
CA MET A 60 18.19 -9.47 -2.47
C MET A 60 17.68 -8.91 -1.14
N LEU A 61 17.55 -9.75 -0.11
CA LEU A 61 17.15 -9.31 1.23
C LEU A 61 18.15 -8.32 1.85
N CYS A 62 19.44 -8.51 1.60
CA CYS A 62 20.45 -7.53 2.01
C CYS A 62 20.22 -6.17 1.34
N VAL A 63 19.96 -6.14 0.02
CA VAL A 63 19.72 -4.89 -0.71
C VAL A 63 18.48 -4.17 -0.18
N LEU A 64 17.37 -4.90 -0.05
CA LEU A 64 16.12 -4.35 0.48
C LEU A 64 16.28 -3.85 1.93
N ASN A 65 16.94 -4.62 2.78
CA ASN A 65 17.17 -4.21 4.17
C ASN A 65 18.13 -3.02 4.26
N THR A 66 19.17 -2.96 3.42
CA THR A 66 20.06 -1.80 3.34
C THR A 66 19.26 -0.56 2.94
N PHE A 67 18.39 -0.67 1.92
CA PHE A 67 17.50 0.42 1.51
C PHE A 67 16.64 0.94 2.67
N PHE A 68 15.89 0.06 3.33
CA PHE A 68 15.01 0.48 4.42
C PHE A 68 15.77 0.93 5.67
N ALA A 69 16.96 0.39 5.93
CA ALA A 69 17.82 0.86 7.00
C ALA A 69 18.28 2.29 6.75
N THR A 70 18.79 2.57 5.55
CA THR A 70 19.18 3.92 5.12
C THR A 70 17.99 4.88 5.19
N LEU A 71 16.79 4.44 4.78
CA LEU A 71 15.58 5.25 4.88
C LEU A 71 15.21 5.57 6.32
N LEU A 72 15.15 4.55 7.17
CA LEU A 72 14.67 4.69 8.56
C LEU A 72 15.69 5.32 9.50
N ALA A 73 16.95 5.40 9.11
CA ALA A 73 18.00 6.16 9.81
C ALA A 73 17.83 7.67 9.62
N GLN A 74 17.14 8.11 8.55
CA GLN A 74 16.86 9.52 8.31
C GLN A 74 15.67 9.98 9.16
N PRO A 75 15.73 11.18 9.78
CA PRO A 75 14.62 11.70 10.59
C PRO A 75 13.28 11.72 9.85
N ASP A 76 13.25 12.30 8.65
CA ASP A 76 12.03 12.35 7.83
C ASP A 76 11.69 11.02 7.17
N GLY A 77 12.70 10.19 6.88
CA GLY A 77 12.47 8.88 6.27
C GLY A 77 11.67 7.94 7.18
N LYS A 78 11.94 7.97 8.49
CA LYS A 78 11.16 7.22 9.48
C LYS A 78 9.71 7.69 9.57
N ASP A 79 9.51 9.01 9.68
CA ASP A 79 8.17 9.60 9.80
C ASP A 79 7.35 9.41 8.51
N LEU A 80 7.97 9.59 7.34
CA LEU A 80 7.34 9.36 6.04
C LEU A 80 6.95 7.89 5.88
N THR A 81 7.82 6.95 6.26
CA THR A 81 7.51 5.52 6.21
C THR A 81 6.35 5.18 7.15
N ALA A 82 6.37 5.69 8.39
CA ALA A 82 5.28 5.47 9.34
C ALA A 82 3.95 6.04 8.84
N TYR A 83 3.98 7.24 8.28
CA TYR A 83 2.81 7.89 7.68
C TYR A 83 2.28 7.08 6.49
N PHE A 84 3.15 6.67 5.56
CA PHE A 84 2.78 5.87 4.40
C PHE A 84 2.14 4.53 4.80
N LEU A 85 2.80 3.79 5.69
CA LEU A 85 2.33 2.47 6.13
C LEU A 85 1.03 2.51 6.94
N ALA A 86 0.72 3.63 7.60
CA ALA A 86 -0.52 3.78 8.36
C ALA A 86 -1.67 4.34 7.51
N THR A 87 -1.39 5.24 6.56
CA THR A 87 -2.40 5.90 5.72
C THR A 87 -2.85 5.03 4.55
N PHE A 88 -1.93 4.44 3.80
CA PHE A 88 -2.26 3.70 2.57
C PHE A 88 -1.94 2.21 2.64
N GLY A 89 -0.97 1.82 3.46
CA GLY A 89 -0.59 0.42 3.67
C GLY A 89 -1.77 -0.52 3.95
N PRO A 90 -2.69 -0.22 4.88
CA PRO A 90 -3.79 -1.11 5.19
C PRO A 90 -4.82 -1.19 4.06
N ILE A 91 -5.00 -0.10 3.29
CA ILE A 91 -5.90 -0.06 2.12
C ILE A 91 -5.32 -0.95 1.01
N PHE A 92 -4.02 -0.81 0.74
CA PHE A 92 -3.28 -1.66 -0.19
C PHE A 92 -3.47 -3.14 0.14
N VAL A 93 -3.43 -3.53 1.42
CA VAL A 93 -3.53 -4.94 1.78
C VAL A 93 -5.00 -5.40 1.82
N LEU A 94 -5.88 -4.65 2.48
CA LEU A 94 -7.26 -5.07 2.73
C LEU A 94 -8.09 -5.13 1.44
N VAL A 95 -8.01 -4.11 0.57
CA VAL A 95 -8.88 -4.05 -0.62
C VAL A 95 -8.64 -5.25 -1.55
N PRO A 96 -7.41 -5.57 -1.99
CA PRO A 96 -7.15 -6.78 -2.79
C PRO A 96 -7.55 -8.07 -2.11
N LEU A 97 -7.37 -8.19 -0.78
CA LEU A 97 -7.78 -9.38 -0.05
C LEU A 97 -9.30 -9.53 -0.01
N LEU A 98 -10.05 -8.45 0.19
CA LEU A 98 -11.51 -8.46 0.16
C LEU A 98 -12.05 -8.76 -1.24
N GLU A 99 -11.47 -8.17 -2.27
CA GLU A 99 -11.81 -8.46 -3.67
C GLU A 99 -11.51 -9.93 -4.03
N ALA A 100 -10.43 -10.49 -3.48
CA ALA A 100 -10.12 -11.92 -3.59
C ALA A 100 -11.14 -12.84 -2.89
N THR A 101 -12.10 -12.31 -2.12
CA THR A 101 -13.19 -13.12 -1.55
C THR A 101 -14.44 -13.16 -2.44
N ARG A 102 -14.54 -12.27 -3.44
CA ARG A 102 -15.76 -12.15 -4.25
C ARG A 102 -15.93 -13.31 -5.24
N PRO A 103 -17.17 -13.79 -5.46
CA PRO A 103 -17.45 -14.76 -6.51
C PRO A 103 -17.30 -14.13 -7.91
N GLY A 104 -16.80 -14.90 -8.88
CA GLY A 104 -16.67 -14.48 -10.28
C GLY A 104 -15.46 -13.60 -10.61
N ARG A 105 -14.55 -13.38 -9.66
CA ARG A 105 -13.30 -12.61 -9.87
C ARG A 105 -12.35 -13.29 -10.86
N SER A 106 -11.49 -12.51 -11.50
CA SER A 106 -10.41 -13.03 -12.36
C SER A 106 -9.32 -13.74 -11.53
N ILE A 107 -8.59 -14.67 -12.17
CA ILE A 107 -7.50 -15.42 -11.51
C ILE A 107 -6.43 -14.48 -10.93
N LEU A 108 -6.10 -13.40 -11.66
CA LEU A 108 -5.09 -12.44 -11.19
C LEU A 108 -5.57 -11.65 -9.96
N LEU A 109 -6.85 -11.28 -9.90
CA LEU A 109 -7.43 -10.64 -8.71
C LEU A 109 -7.60 -11.62 -7.54
N ALA A 110 -7.52 -12.93 -7.79
CA ALA A 110 -7.51 -13.94 -6.73
C ALA A 110 -6.13 -14.12 -6.06
N LEU A 111 -5.07 -13.46 -6.55
CA LEU A 111 -3.70 -13.59 -6.08
C LEU A 111 -3.14 -12.25 -5.52
N PRO A 112 -3.76 -11.66 -4.48
CA PRO A 112 -3.33 -10.37 -3.93
C PRO A 112 -1.89 -10.38 -3.39
N ASN A 113 -1.39 -11.53 -2.94
CA ASN A 113 -0.02 -11.68 -2.47
C ASN A 113 1.02 -11.45 -3.58
N LEU A 114 0.67 -11.68 -4.85
CA LEU A 114 1.55 -11.38 -5.98
C LEU A 114 1.83 -9.87 -6.06
N PHE A 115 0.79 -9.05 -5.86
CA PHE A 115 0.92 -7.59 -5.79
C PHE A 115 1.64 -7.14 -4.52
N GLY A 116 1.42 -7.83 -3.40
CA GLY A 116 2.21 -7.69 -2.18
C GLY A 116 3.72 -7.85 -2.44
N MET A 117 4.10 -8.96 -3.08
CA MET A 117 5.50 -9.24 -3.42
C MET A 117 6.04 -8.27 -4.47
N ALA A 118 5.24 -7.93 -5.48
CA ALA A 118 5.60 -6.93 -6.47
C ALA A 118 5.87 -5.56 -5.83
N ALA A 119 5.08 -5.15 -4.84
CA ALA A 119 5.29 -3.89 -4.13
C ALA A 119 6.61 -3.87 -3.34
N GLN A 120 7.04 -5.01 -2.77
CA GLN A 120 8.33 -5.09 -2.09
C GLN A 120 9.52 -5.07 -3.06
N LEU A 121 9.36 -5.64 -4.25
CA LEU A 121 10.45 -5.75 -5.24
C LEU A 121 10.55 -4.53 -6.16
N LEU A 122 9.41 -3.92 -6.50
CA LEU A 122 9.30 -2.86 -7.52
C LEU A 122 8.82 -1.53 -6.94
N GLY A 123 8.39 -1.49 -5.67
CA GLY A 123 7.69 -0.34 -5.10
C GLY A 123 6.17 -0.46 -5.24
N ALA A 124 5.45 0.00 -4.21
CA ALA A 124 3.99 0.03 -4.20
C ALA A 124 3.43 0.95 -5.30
N GLY A 125 4.15 2.00 -5.66
CA GLY A 125 3.83 2.97 -6.70
C GLY A 125 3.79 2.39 -8.11
N VAL A 126 4.36 1.20 -8.32
CA VAL A 126 4.18 0.40 -9.55
C VAL A 126 3.09 -0.65 -9.36
N ALA A 127 3.17 -1.41 -8.26
CA ALA A 127 2.31 -2.57 -8.04
C ALA A 127 0.83 -2.19 -7.85
N ILE A 128 0.55 -1.07 -7.19
CA ILE A 128 -0.81 -0.62 -6.88
C ILE A 128 -1.57 -0.14 -8.11
N PRO A 129 -1.04 0.79 -8.94
CA PRO A 129 -1.73 1.14 -10.17
C PRO A 129 -1.93 -0.09 -11.08
N ALA A 130 -0.98 -1.03 -11.13
CA ALA A 130 -1.14 -2.28 -11.87
C ALA A 130 -2.28 -3.16 -11.32
N TYR A 131 -2.43 -3.24 -9.99
CA TYR A 131 -3.58 -3.90 -9.37
C TYR A 131 -4.89 -3.20 -9.76
N PHE A 132 -4.95 -1.87 -9.65
CA PHE A 132 -6.15 -1.10 -9.97
C PHE A 132 -6.50 -1.15 -11.47
N LEU A 133 -5.52 -1.31 -12.36
CA LEU A 133 -5.74 -1.61 -13.77
C LEU A 133 -6.52 -2.92 -13.93
N LEU A 134 -6.06 -4.00 -13.29
CA LEU A 134 -6.78 -5.29 -13.35
C LEU A 134 -8.15 -5.22 -12.68
N PHE A 135 -8.25 -4.46 -11.59
CA PHE A 135 -9.50 -4.22 -10.90
C PHE A 135 -10.49 -3.45 -11.79
N ALA A 136 -10.02 -2.47 -12.57
CA ALA A 136 -10.83 -1.73 -13.54
C ALA A 136 -11.29 -2.56 -14.74
N LEU A 137 -10.46 -3.52 -15.16
CA LEU A 137 -10.81 -4.48 -16.22
C LEU A 137 -11.68 -5.63 -15.70
N GLY A 138 -11.67 -5.87 -14.39
CA GLY A 138 -12.45 -6.90 -13.72
C GLY A 138 -13.90 -6.48 -13.47
N ARG A 139 -14.83 -7.45 -13.54
CA ARG A 139 -16.22 -7.26 -13.10
C ARG A 139 -16.37 -7.81 -11.67
N ALA A 140 -16.07 -6.98 -10.66
CA ALA A 140 -16.10 -7.41 -9.25
C ALA A 140 -17.14 -6.62 -8.44
N ASP A 141 -18.40 -6.80 -8.82
CA ASP A 141 -19.54 -6.03 -8.29
C ASP A 141 -20.55 -6.89 -7.53
N THR A 142 -20.09 -8.05 -7.09
CA THR A 142 -20.87 -9.01 -6.32
C THR A 142 -20.65 -8.78 -4.83
N SER A 143 -21.64 -9.11 -4.01
CA SER A 143 -21.44 -9.19 -2.55
C SER A 143 -20.28 -10.11 -2.19
N PHE A 144 -19.74 -9.96 -0.98
CA PHE A 144 -18.68 -10.82 -0.49
C PHE A 144 -19.06 -12.31 -0.55
N GLY A 145 -18.05 -13.18 -0.71
CA GLY A 145 -18.29 -14.62 -0.81
C GLY A 145 -18.73 -15.24 0.51
N SER A 146 -17.94 -15.06 1.57
CA SER A 146 -18.23 -15.61 2.89
C SER A 146 -17.65 -14.75 4.01
N GLN A 147 -18.24 -14.84 5.20
CA GLN A 147 -17.71 -14.19 6.40
C GLN A 147 -16.29 -14.66 6.73
N GLU A 148 -16.00 -15.96 6.58
CA GLU A 148 -14.65 -16.50 6.75
C GLU A 148 -13.65 -15.79 5.83
N GLY A 149 -14.01 -15.54 4.56
CA GLY A 149 -13.16 -14.82 3.62
C GLY A 149 -12.80 -13.42 4.12
N VAL A 150 -13.78 -12.67 4.61
CA VAL A 150 -13.58 -11.32 5.15
C VAL A 150 -12.75 -11.34 6.43
N GLU A 151 -13.02 -12.27 7.36
CA GLU A 151 -12.22 -12.42 8.58
C GLU A 151 -10.74 -12.71 8.25
N ARG A 152 -10.49 -13.61 7.29
CA ARG A 152 -9.13 -13.90 6.82
C ARG A 152 -8.45 -12.68 6.23
N ALA A 153 -9.17 -11.86 5.45
CA ALA A 153 -8.65 -10.61 4.90
C ALA A 153 -8.26 -9.64 6.04
N LEU A 154 -9.13 -9.46 7.04
CA LEU A 154 -8.86 -8.59 8.19
C LEU A 154 -7.65 -9.07 9.00
N VAL A 155 -7.57 -10.36 9.32
CA VAL A 155 -6.42 -10.93 10.05
C VAL A 155 -5.14 -10.77 9.24
N SER A 156 -5.18 -11.04 7.93
CA SER A 156 -4.03 -10.85 7.05
C SER A 156 -3.54 -9.40 7.04
N THR A 157 -4.46 -8.43 7.00
CA THR A 157 -4.12 -6.99 7.05
C THR A 157 -3.58 -6.57 8.41
N PHE A 158 -4.33 -6.77 9.50
CA PHE A 158 -3.97 -6.18 10.79
C PHE A 158 -2.89 -6.96 11.53
N VAL A 159 -2.85 -8.28 11.38
CA VAL A 159 -1.81 -9.12 12.00
C VAL A 159 -0.64 -9.27 11.03
N GLY A 160 -0.91 -9.75 9.82
CA GLY A 160 0.14 -10.12 8.88
C GLY A 160 0.89 -8.96 8.24
N PHE A 161 0.22 -7.83 7.98
CA PHE A 161 0.88 -6.59 7.54
C PHE A 161 1.16 -5.64 8.72
N GLY A 162 0.21 -5.50 9.65
CA GLY A 162 0.34 -4.57 10.77
C GLY A 162 1.51 -4.87 11.72
N ILE A 163 1.72 -6.13 12.11
CA ILE A 163 2.82 -6.49 13.03
C ILE A 163 4.19 -6.23 12.40
N PRO A 164 4.51 -6.71 11.17
CA PRO A 164 5.79 -6.38 10.53
C PRO A 164 6.00 -4.88 10.35
N SER A 165 4.95 -4.14 9.98
CA SER A 165 5.02 -2.68 9.81
C SER A 165 5.37 -1.96 11.12
N LEU A 166 4.66 -2.28 12.22
CA LEU A 166 4.97 -1.72 13.54
C LEU A 166 6.38 -2.11 14.00
N ARG A 167 6.82 -3.33 13.65
CA ARG A 167 8.13 -3.82 14.03
C ARG A 167 9.26 -3.01 13.39
N ILE A 168 9.18 -2.66 12.12
CA ILE A 168 10.23 -1.86 11.46
C ILE A 168 10.27 -0.41 11.95
N ILE A 169 9.13 0.17 12.33
CA ILE A 169 9.07 1.52 12.90
C ILE A 169 9.66 1.56 14.32
N SER A 170 9.47 0.49 15.10
CA SER A 170 9.95 0.39 16.49
C SER A 170 11.37 -0.17 16.63
N ASN A 171 11.79 -1.05 15.72
CA ASN A 171 13.09 -1.72 15.76
C ASN A 171 13.64 -1.94 14.34
N GLN A 172 14.79 -1.33 14.04
CA GLN A 172 15.44 -1.36 12.72
C GLN A 172 16.51 -2.47 12.60
N SER A 173 16.46 -3.49 13.46
CA SER A 173 17.36 -4.65 13.36
C SER A 173 17.24 -5.37 12.01
N PRO A 174 18.31 -6.00 11.49
CA PRO A 174 18.28 -6.73 10.22
C PRO A 174 17.14 -7.76 10.12
N SER A 175 16.82 -8.44 11.22
CA SER A 175 15.72 -9.43 11.26
C SER A 175 14.35 -8.78 11.15
N ALA A 176 14.13 -7.62 11.78
CA ALA A 176 12.87 -6.88 11.67
C ALA A 176 12.62 -6.40 10.23
N LEU A 177 13.65 -5.86 9.58
CA LEU A 177 13.57 -5.43 8.19
C LEU A 177 13.31 -6.63 7.25
N ALA A 178 14.02 -7.74 7.44
CA ALA A 178 13.81 -8.94 6.64
C ALA A 178 12.40 -9.51 6.76
N VAL A 179 11.84 -9.52 7.97
CA VAL A 179 10.46 -9.95 8.23
C VAL A 179 9.47 -9.06 7.48
N PHE A 180 9.72 -7.75 7.43
CA PHE A 180 8.90 -6.83 6.65
C PHE A 180 9.00 -7.06 5.15
N GLN A 181 10.18 -7.34 4.59
CA GLN A 181 10.33 -7.61 3.14
C GLN A 181 9.48 -8.79 2.64
N ILE A 182 9.13 -9.72 3.54
CA ILE A 182 8.30 -10.88 3.23
C ILE A 182 6.92 -10.80 3.90
N PHE A 183 6.48 -9.61 4.33
CA PHE A 183 5.15 -9.42 4.93
C PHE A 183 4.00 -10.02 4.11
N PRO A 184 4.01 -10.05 2.75
CA PRO A 184 2.91 -10.66 2.00
C PRO A 184 2.75 -12.15 2.31
N LEU A 185 3.85 -12.85 2.59
CA LEU A 185 3.82 -14.26 3.02
C LEU A 185 3.31 -14.39 4.46
N PHE A 186 3.67 -13.46 5.35
CA PHE A 186 3.12 -13.41 6.71
C PHE A 186 1.60 -13.14 6.70
N ALA A 187 1.13 -12.22 5.86
CA ALA A 187 -0.28 -11.96 5.63
C ALA A 187 -1.02 -13.22 5.15
N MET A 188 -0.48 -13.89 4.13
CA MET A 188 -1.03 -15.16 3.64
C MET A 188 -1.08 -16.23 4.74
N GLY A 189 -0.01 -16.37 5.52
CA GLY A 189 0.09 -17.33 6.62
C GLY A 189 -0.92 -17.05 7.73
N ALA A 190 -1.01 -15.80 8.19
CA ALA A 190 -1.94 -15.38 9.23
C ALA A 190 -3.40 -15.62 8.83
N GLY A 191 -3.79 -15.21 7.62
CA GLY A 191 -5.13 -15.49 7.09
C GLY A 191 -5.41 -16.97 6.90
N SER A 192 -4.42 -17.78 6.53
CA SER A 192 -4.60 -19.23 6.36
C SER A 192 -4.73 -19.97 7.69
N LEU A 193 -3.95 -19.56 8.70
CA LEU A 193 -4.05 -20.04 10.07
C LEU A 193 -5.43 -19.71 10.64
N TRP A 194 -5.88 -18.45 10.51
CA TRP A 194 -7.22 -18.06 10.96
C TRP A 194 -8.32 -18.88 10.30
N GLY A 195 -8.28 -19.05 8.98
CA GLY A 195 -9.25 -19.87 8.27
C GLY A 195 -9.30 -21.31 8.78
N SER A 196 -8.14 -21.88 9.16
CA SER A 196 -8.07 -23.24 9.72
C SER A 196 -8.69 -23.31 11.11
N LEU A 197 -8.41 -22.33 11.98
CA LEU A 197 -9.02 -22.21 13.30
C LEU A 197 -10.54 -22.01 13.21
N ARG A 198 -11.00 -21.18 12.28
CA ARG A 198 -12.43 -20.92 12.03
C ARG A 198 -13.16 -22.16 11.54
N ARG A 199 -12.56 -22.94 10.64
CA ARG A 199 -13.13 -24.23 10.20
C ARG A 199 -13.22 -25.24 11.34
N ALA A 200 -12.20 -25.28 12.21
CA ALA A 200 -12.21 -26.18 13.38
C ALA A 200 -13.34 -25.84 14.36
N SER A 201 -13.71 -24.56 14.52
CA SER A 201 -14.80 -24.14 15.41
C SER A 201 -16.21 -24.35 14.84
N ARG A 202 -16.34 -24.82 13.58
CA ARG A 202 -17.63 -25.04 12.88
C ARG A 202 -18.57 -23.83 12.88
N ALA A 203 -18.02 -22.64 13.03
CA ALA A 203 -18.83 -21.45 13.17
C ALA A 203 -19.38 -21.01 11.81
N THR A 204 -20.70 -20.97 11.69
CA THR A 204 -21.38 -20.54 10.48
C THR A 204 -21.31 -19.03 10.34
N GLY A 205 -21.04 -18.56 9.12
CA GLY A 205 -21.01 -17.14 8.78
C GLY A 205 -22.26 -16.73 8.01
N THR A 206 -22.65 -15.47 8.11
CA THR A 206 -23.73 -14.91 7.29
C THR A 206 -23.17 -13.86 6.33
N GLN A 207 -23.87 -13.62 5.21
CA GLN A 207 -23.50 -12.55 4.28
C GLN A 207 -23.50 -11.18 4.95
N ARG A 208 -24.53 -10.90 5.76
CA ARG A 208 -24.61 -9.69 6.57
C ARG A 208 -23.43 -9.58 7.54
N GLY A 209 -23.01 -10.68 8.17
CA GLY A 209 -21.82 -10.71 9.01
C GLY A 209 -20.54 -10.36 8.25
N ALA A 210 -20.38 -10.88 7.03
CA ALA A 210 -19.26 -10.54 6.15
C ALA A 210 -19.23 -9.03 5.84
N TYR A 211 -20.38 -8.46 5.47
CA TYR A 211 -20.52 -7.02 5.23
C TYR A 211 -20.15 -6.18 6.47
N MET A 212 -20.73 -6.48 7.64
CA MET A 212 -20.46 -5.73 8.89
C MET A 212 -19.00 -5.79 9.31
N LEU A 213 -18.32 -6.92 9.10
CA LEU A 213 -16.89 -7.06 9.35
C LEU A 213 -16.06 -6.22 8.38
N ALA A 214 -16.39 -6.20 7.09
CA ALA A 214 -15.71 -5.36 6.11
C ALA A 214 -15.86 -3.86 6.46
N GLN A 215 -17.06 -3.42 6.85
CA GLN A 215 -17.32 -2.07 7.35
C GLN A 215 -16.44 -1.74 8.56
N THR A 216 -16.36 -2.65 9.52
CA THR A 216 -15.51 -2.48 10.71
C THR A 216 -14.03 -2.36 10.31
N GLY A 217 -13.57 -3.18 9.36
CA GLY A 217 -12.21 -3.09 8.81
C GLY A 217 -11.90 -1.72 8.23
N PHE A 218 -12.77 -1.20 7.35
CA PHE A 218 -12.57 0.12 6.75
C PHE A 218 -12.64 1.25 7.79
N THR A 219 -13.53 1.17 8.77
CA THR A 219 -13.59 2.14 9.88
C THR A 219 -12.31 2.14 10.72
N LEU A 220 -11.75 0.96 11.01
CA LEU A 220 -10.46 0.84 11.71
C LEU A 220 -9.31 1.43 10.90
N ILE A 221 -9.29 1.20 9.58
CA ILE A 221 -8.29 1.83 8.69
C ILE A 221 -8.46 3.34 8.67
N ALA A 222 -9.71 3.85 8.62
CA ALA A 222 -9.96 5.28 8.65
C ALA A 222 -9.50 5.92 9.95
N ALA A 223 -9.75 5.27 11.09
CA ALA A 223 -9.26 5.72 12.39
C ALA A 223 -7.72 5.72 12.47
N LEU A 224 -7.08 4.65 11.99
CA LEU A 224 -5.61 4.54 11.95
C LEU A 224 -4.98 5.60 11.04
N SER A 225 -5.54 5.80 9.85
CA SER A 225 -5.08 6.84 8.92
C SER A 225 -5.30 8.24 9.51
N GLY A 226 -6.44 8.48 10.16
CA GLY A 226 -6.74 9.73 10.86
C GLY A 226 -5.73 10.05 11.94
N TYR A 227 -5.42 9.06 12.78
CA TYR A 227 -4.39 9.18 13.80
C TYR A 227 -3.01 9.50 13.19
N ALA A 228 -2.61 8.78 12.13
CA ALA A 228 -1.35 9.01 11.46
C ALA A 228 -1.28 10.40 10.81
N HIS A 229 -2.36 10.86 10.19
CA HIS A 229 -2.45 12.20 9.62
C HIS A 229 -2.33 13.27 10.70
N TYR A 230 -3.07 13.15 11.80
CA TYR A 230 -2.94 14.06 12.93
C TYR A 230 -1.54 14.06 13.53
N LYS A 231 -0.88 12.90 13.64
CA LYS A 231 0.45 12.78 14.24
C LYS A 231 1.58 13.32 13.36
N TYR A 232 1.57 12.98 12.07
CA TYR A 232 2.73 13.21 11.19
C TYR A 232 2.54 14.40 10.26
N PHE A 233 1.31 14.69 9.82
CA PHE A 233 1.02 15.73 8.83
C PHE A 233 0.61 17.05 9.47
N VAL A 234 -0.33 17.03 10.44
CA VAL A 234 -0.91 18.26 11.00
C VAL A 234 0.13 19.18 11.66
N PRO A 235 1.08 18.70 12.48
CA PRO A 235 2.10 19.58 13.07
C PRO A 235 2.92 20.31 12.00
N ARG A 236 3.40 19.58 10.98
CA ARG A 236 4.16 20.15 9.85
C ARG A 236 3.36 21.17 9.02
N PHE A 237 2.04 21.02 8.99
CA PHE A 237 1.16 21.99 8.34
C PHE A 237 0.98 23.27 9.17
N LEU A 238 0.94 23.15 10.51
CA LEU A 238 0.69 24.26 11.42
C LEU A 238 1.97 25.03 11.82
N ASP A 239 3.10 24.34 11.92
CA ASP A 239 4.35 24.88 12.50
C ASP A 239 5.20 25.66 11.48
N ALA A 240 5.02 25.43 10.17
CA ALA A 240 5.82 26.06 9.12
C ALA A 240 5.06 27.21 8.41
N PRO A 241 5.70 28.37 8.12
CA PRO A 241 5.09 29.41 7.31
C PRO A 241 4.67 28.85 5.94
N MET A 242 3.36 28.89 5.67
CA MET A 242 2.71 28.35 4.46
C MET A 242 2.93 26.84 4.21
N GLY A 243 3.23 26.04 5.24
CA GLY A 243 3.42 24.59 5.08
C GLY A 243 4.69 24.22 4.30
N ALA A 244 5.74 25.05 4.34
CA ALA A 244 7.00 24.77 3.66
C ALA A 244 7.62 23.41 4.06
N GLU A 245 7.59 23.06 5.35
CA GLU A 245 8.04 21.75 5.83
C GLU A 245 7.20 20.60 5.29
N LEU A 246 5.88 20.79 5.14
CA LEU A 246 5.02 19.80 4.52
C LEU A 246 5.36 19.59 3.05
N VAL A 247 5.60 20.67 2.32
CA VAL A 247 6.04 20.60 0.92
C VAL A 247 7.36 19.83 0.83
N GLU A 248 8.33 20.12 1.69
CA GLU A 248 9.60 19.40 1.70
C GLU A 248 9.43 17.91 2.06
N PHE A 249 8.57 17.60 3.03
CA PHE A 249 8.26 16.24 3.47
C PHE A 249 7.66 15.38 2.35
N LEU A 250 6.76 15.94 1.53
CA LEU A 250 6.04 15.17 0.51
C LEU A 250 6.55 15.34 -0.92
N LYS A 251 7.29 16.41 -1.24
CA LYS A 251 7.72 16.71 -2.60
C LYS A 251 8.90 15.82 -3.00
N PRO A 252 8.73 14.89 -3.94
CA PRO A 252 9.88 14.24 -4.56
C PRO A 252 10.67 15.28 -5.37
N GLN A 253 11.98 15.12 -5.39
CA GLN A 253 12.90 15.98 -6.12
C GLN A 253 13.06 15.50 -7.57
N TYR A 254 12.49 16.27 -8.50
CA TYR A 254 12.83 16.21 -9.91
C TYR A 254 14.18 16.89 -10.19
N SER A 255 15.27 16.46 -9.56
CA SER A 255 16.59 16.86 -10.03
C SER A 255 16.93 16.07 -11.29
N LEU A 256 16.24 16.35 -12.40
CA LEU A 256 16.74 16.02 -13.73
C LEU A 256 18.04 16.81 -13.93
N PRO A 257 19.19 16.18 -14.16
CA PRO A 257 20.36 16.91 -14.58
C PRO A 257 20.23 17.14 -16.08
N PHE A 258 19.36 18.05 -16.51
CA PHE A 258 19.58 18.70 -17.80
C PHE A 258 20.54 19.85 -17.54
N SER A 259 21.84 19.53 -17.46
CA SER A 259 22.90 20.53 -17.26
C SER A 259 23.04 21.36 -18.52
N GLY A 260 22.23 22.41 -18.63
CA GLY A 260 22.48 23.54 -19.52
C GLY A 260 23.46 24.57 -18.93
N SER A 261 23.82 24.48 -17.65
CA SER A 261 24.69 25.46 -17.00
C SER A 261 25.85 24.80 -16.24
N THR A 262 27.05 25.09 -16.76
CA THR A 262 28.36 25.08 -16.08
C THR A 262 28.93 23.73 -15.61
N GLY A 263 29.30 22.86 -16.57
CA GLY A 263 30.67 22.34 -16.77
C GLY A 263 31.41 21.52 -15.69
N GLY A 264 30.88 21.28 -14.51
CA GLY A 264 31.51 20.40 -13.51
C GLY A 264 30.97 18.96 -13.56
N PRO A 265 31.81 17.90 -13.44
CA PRO A 265 31.30 16.56 -13.18
C PRO A 265 30.56 16.59 -11.84
N ARG A 266 29.23 16.45 -11.89
CA ARG A 266 28.41 16.43 -10.67
C ARG A 266 28.75 15.17 -9.90
N ALA A 267 29.06 15.31 -8.61
CA ALA A 267 29.17 14.18 -7.71
C ALA A 267 27.88 13.36 -7.78
N ALA A 268 27.99 12.03 -7.81
CA ALA A 268 26.82 11.16 -7.73
C ALA A 268 25.97 11.56 -6.50
N PRO A 269 24.63 11.62 -6.62
CA PRO A 269 23.78 11.99 -5.50
C PRO A 269 24.01 11.05 -4.31
N ASP A 270 23.90 11.60 -3.10
CA ASP A 270 24.07 10.83 -1.87
C ASP A 270 23.01 9.72 -1.80
N LEU A 271 23.40 8.55 -1.33
CA LEU A 271 22.52 7.38 -1.22
C LEU A 271 21.31 7.70 -0.33
N ASN A 272 21.50 8.51 0.72
CA ASN A 272 20.40 8.92 1.61
C ASN A 272 19.33 9.70 0.85
N GLU A 273 19.73 10.69 0.05
CA GLU A 273 18.83 11.51 -0.76
C GLU A 273 18.09 10.66 -1.79
N ALA A 274 18.79 9.73 -2.43
CA ALA A 274 18.20 8.84 -3.42
C ALA A 274 17.13 7.92 -2.83
N VAL A 275 17.42 7.30 -1.69
CA VAL A 275 16.48 6.44 -0.95
C VAL A 275 15.24 7.22 -0.51
N LEU A 276 15.44 8.44 0.01
CA LEU A 276 14.33 9.30 0.41
C LEU A 276 13.47 9.73 -0.78
N ASP A 277 14.10 10.07 -1.90
CA ASP A 277 13.38 10.46 -3.11
C ASP A 277 12.58 9.30 -3.71
N PHE A 278 13.16 8.09 -3.71
CA PHE A 278 12.45 6.88 -4.13
C PHE A 278 11.17 6.68 -3.32
N ILE A 279 11.23 6.75 -1.98
CA ILE A 279 10.04 6.51 -1.17
C ILE A 279 8.98 7.62 -1.34
N LYS A 280 9.39 8.87 -1.61
CA LYS A 280 8.44 9.96 -1.93
C LYS A 280 7.72 9.68 -3.23
N TRP A 281 8.44 9.24 -4.27
CA TRP A 281 7.83 8.81 -5.54
C TRP A 281 6.89 7.62 -5.35
N ASP A 282 7.32 6.64 -4.55
CA ASP A 282 6.56 5.43 -4.26
C ASP A 282 5.25 5.77 -3.54
N PHE A 283 5.33 6.67 -2.56
CA PHE A 283 4.18 7.23 -1.85
C PHE A 283 3.22 7.97 -2.80
N VAL A 284 3.72 8.91 -3.62
CA VAL A 284 2.88 9.73 -4.51
C VAL A 284 2.15 8.86 -5.52
N CYS A 285 2.83 7.92 -6.17
CA CYS A 285 2.21 7.05 -7.17
C CYS A 285 1.19 6.10 -6.52
N THR A 286 1.50 5.56 -5.33
CA THR A 286 0.57 4.72 -4.57
C THR A 286 -0.67 5.50 -4.14
N ALA A 287 -0.48 6.68 -3.56
CA ALA A 287 -1.55 7.55 -3.10
C ALA A 287 -2.45 7.96 -4.27
N ALA A 288 -1.86 8.38 -5.40
CA ALA A 288 -2.60 8.73 -6.61
C ALA A 288 -3.47 7.56 -7.08
N ALA A 289 -2.92 6.35 -7.16
CA ALA A 289 -3.66 5.18 -7.60
C ALA A 289 -4.83 4.83 -6.67
N ILE A 290 -4.61 4.87 -5.34
CA ILE A 290 -5.66 4.58 -4.36
C ILE A 290 -6.74 5.67 -4.37
N VAL A 291 -6.36 6.95 -4.41
CA VAL A 291 -7.31 8.07 -4.45
C VAL A 291 -8.15 8.01 -5.72
N ILE A 292 -7.52 7.84 -6.89
CA ILE A 292 -8.22 7.71 -8.17
C ILE A 292 -9.14 6.48 -8.15
N GLY A 293 -8.65 5.33 -7.68
CA GLY A 293 -9.44 4.11 -7.52
C GLY A 293 -10.64 4.28 -6.58
N SER A 294 -10.49 5.06 -5.52
CA SER A 294 -11.56 5.35 -4.55
C SER A 294 -12.58 6.34 -5.12
N ILE A 295 -12.14 7.38 -5.82
CA ILE A 295 -13.01 8.36 -6.50
C ILE A 295 -13.94 7.67 -7.50
N PHE A 296 -13.54 6.54 -8.07
CA PHE A 296 -14.40 5.78 -8.97
C PHE A 296 -15.52 5.00 -8.29
N THR A 297 -15.55 4.97 -6.96
CA THR A 297 -16.69 4.41 -6.20
C THR A 297 -17.76 5.46 -5.89
N LEU A 298 -17.53 6.72 -6.27
CA LEU A 298 -18.47 7.82 -6.09
C LEU A 298 -19.62 7.72 -7.10
N ASN A 299 -20.84 8.02 -6.65
CA ASN A 299 -22.03 8.02 -7.49
C ASN A 299 -22.59 9.43 -7.72
N ASN A 300 -22.23 10.38 -6.87
CA ASN A 300 -22.78 11.74 -6.88
C ASN A 300 -21.78 12.76 -6.29
N GLY A 301 -22.10 14.04 -6.43
CA GLY A 301 -21.24 15.12 -5.91
C GLY A 301 -21.16 15.21 -4.38
N LEU A 302 -22.15 14.68 -3.64
CA LEU A 302 -22.11 14.66 -2.18
C LEU A 302 -21.06 13.67 -1.68
N ASP A 303 -20.91 12.51 -2.32
CA ASP A 303 -19.85 11.57 -1.99
C ASP A 303 -18.47 12.21 -2.20
N LEU A 304 -18.30 12.99 -3.28
CA LEU A 304 -17.05 13.69 -3.58
C LEU A 304 -16.76 14.75 -2.50
N ALA A 305 -17.78 15.53 -2.12
CA ALA A 305 -17.64 16.53 -1.06
C ALA A 305 -17.29 15.88 0.29
N ALA A 306 -17.95 14.76 0.64
CA ALA A 306 -17.66 13.99 1.85
C ALA A 306 -16.24 13.40 1.83
N PHE A 307 -15.79 12.89 0.69
CA PHE A 307 -14.42 12.42 0.50
C PHE A 307 -13.38 13.53 0.69
N VAL A 308 -13.59 14.69 0.06
CA VAL A 308 -12.69 15.83 0.20
C VAL A 308 -12.63 16.29 1.65
N LEU A 309 -13.79 16.44 2.30
CA LEU A 309 -13.86 16.84 3.70
C LEU A 309 -13.15 15.84 4.62
N ALA A 310 -13.45 14.53 4.47
CA ALA A 310 -12.79 13.49 5.25
C ALA A 310 -11.28 13.43 4.99
N SER A 311 -10.85 13.66 3.75
CA SER A 311 -9.43 13.67 3.37
C SER A 311 -8.68 14.86 3.94
N VAL A 312 -9.33 16.03 4.05
CA VAL A 312 -8.74 17.23 4.66
C VAL A 312 -8.67 17.09 6.18
N VAL A 313 -9.72 16.57 6.82
CA VAL A 313 -9.80 16.50 8.29
C VAL A 313 -9.01 15.31 8.86
N ALA A 314 -9.14 14.14 8.24
CA ALA A 314 -8.59 12.87 8.73
C ALA A 314 -7.53 12.27 7.79
N GLY A 315 -7.12 13.01 6.76
CA GLY A 315 -6.13 12.55 5.79
C GLY A 315 -6.70 11.68 4.67
N PRO A 316 -5.99 11.58 3.55
CA PRO A 316 -6.48 10.94 2.32
C PRO A 316 -6.76 9.45 2.49
N GLY A 317 -6.02 8.74 3.35
CA GLY A 317 -6.28 7.33 3.64
C GLY A 317 -7.63 7.11 4.32
N ALA A 318 -8.02 8.01 5.24
CA ALA A 318 -9.32 7.93 5.91
C ALA A 318 -10.45 8.18 4.91
N GLY A 319 -10.31 9.21 4.07
CA GLY A 319 -11.25 9.46 2.97
C GLY A 319 -11.42 8.24 2.05
N CYS A 320 -10.31 7.63 1.60
CA CYS A 320 -10.34 6.46 0.72
C CYS A 320 -11.00 5.25 1.41
N ALA A 321 -10.65 4.96 2.67
CA ALA A 321 -11.25 3.85 3.42
C ALA A 321 -12.76 4.02 3.59
N LEU A 322 -13.23 5.24 3.89
CA LEU A 322 -14.65 5.55 3.99
C LEU A 322 -15.38 5.45 2.64
N LEU A 323 -14.71 5.77 1.52
CA LEU A 323 -15.29 5.55 0.19
C LEU A 323 -15.44 4.07 -0.16
N PHE A 324 -14.46 3.23 0.18
CA PHE A 324 -14.61 1.79 0.04
C PHE A 324 -15.72 1.25 0.97
N ALA A 325 -15.83 1.75 2.20
CA ALA A 325 -16.95 1.41 3.09
C ALA A 325 -18.30 1.78 2.44
N LEU A 326 -18.42 2.98 1.88
CA LEU A 326 -19.62 3.43 1.18
C LEU A 326 -19.95 2.57 -0.04
N ARG A 327 -18.92 2.17 -0.81
CA ARG A 327 -19.08 1.22 -1.93
C ARG A 327 -19.72 -0.08 -1.46
N GLU A 328 -19.23 -0.65 -0.36
CA GLU A 328 -19.77 -1.92 0.15
C GLU A 328 -21.21 -1.77 0.66
N SER A 329 -21.59 -0.63 1.25
CA SER A 329 -22.98 -0.36 1.64
C SER A 329 -23.92 -0.45 0.45
N ARG A 330 -23.53 0.14 -0.68
CA ARG A 330 -24.34 0.14 -1.90
C ARG A 330 -24.48 -1.25 -2.53
N ILE A 331 -23.40 -2.03 -2.51
CA ILE A 331 -23.43 -3.41 -3.00
C ILE A 331 -24.40 -4.25 -2.13
N GLU A 332 -24.37 -4.05 -0.82
CA GLU A 332 -25.26 -4.75 0.11
C GLU A 332 -26.73 -4.31 -0.04
N GLU A 333 -26.99 -3.01 -0.17
CA GLU A 333 -28.33 -2.46 -0.45
C GLU A 333 -28.91 -3.05 -1.74
N TRP A 334 -28.12 -3.10 -2.81
CA TRP A 334 -28.55 -3.71 -4.08
C TRP A 334 -28.84 -5.20 -3.94
N ARG A 335 -28.01 -5.95 -3.21
CA ARG A 335 -28.24 -7.38 -2.92
C ARG A 335 -29.58 -7.59 -2.22
N LEU A 336 -29.85 -6.81 -1.17
CA LEU A 336 -31.09 -6.89 -0.40
C LEU A 336 -32.32 -6.55 -1.25
N ALA A 337 -32.23 -5.54 -2.12
CA ALA A 337 -33.30 -5.20 -3.04
C ALA A 337 -33.63 -6.35 -4.01
N VAL A 338 -32.61 -7.00 -4.58
CA VAL A 338 -32.78 -8.16 -5.47
C VAL A 338 -33.37 -9.36 -4.72
N GLU A 339 -32.97 -9.59 -3.47
CA GLU A 339 -33.53 -10.68 -2.65
C GLU A 339 -35.00 -10.44 -2.27
N ASN A 340 -35.38 -9.20 -1.98
CA ASN A 340 -36.77 -8.86 -1.67
C ASN A 340 -37.67 -9.00 -2.89
N ALA A 341 -37.21 -8.53 -4.06
CA ALA A 341 -37.97 -8.66 -5.32
C ALA A 341 -38.21 -10.12 -5.77
N LYS A 342 -37.41 -11.08 -5.30
CA LYS A 342 -37.60 -12.52 -5.57
C LYS A 342 -38.63 -13.19 -4.65
N LYS A 343 -39.04 -12.52 -3.57
CA LYS A 343 -40.01 -13.04 -2.60
C LYS A 343 -41.43 -12.57 -2.89
N GLU A 344 -41.58 -11.53 -3.69
CA GLU A 344 -42.84 -11.02 -4.25
C GLU A 344 -43.25 -11.85 -5.46
#